data_AF-A0A7L2UH32-F1
#
_entry.id   AF-A0A7L2UH32-F1
#
_cell.length_a   1.000
_cell.length_b   1.000
_cell.length_c   1.000
_cell.angle_alpha   90.00
_cell.angle_beta   90.00
_cell.angle_gamma   90.00
#
_symmetry.space_group_name_H-M   'P 1'
#
loop_
_entity.id
_entity.type
_entity.pdbx_description
1 polymer ?
#
loop_
_entity_poly.entity_id
_entity_poly.type
_entity_poly.pdbx_seq_one_letter_code
_entity_poly.pdbx_strand_id
1 'polypeptide(L)'
;MWWPVLVALLVPAAVAQLHPERELDTQWDLWKKTYRKQYNGEADEVARRLIWEKNLKYINTHNLEHALGVHTFELAMNHLGDMVSVMGGQGTVTG
;
A
#
# COMPACT_ATOMS: atom_id res chain seq x y z
N MET A 1 32.48 -14.12 -12.02
CA MET A 1 31.63 -14.81 -11.03
C MET A 1 30.96 -13.75 -10.15
N TRP A 2 29.94 -13.05 -10.67
CA TRP A 2 29.32 -11.87 -10.04
C TRP A 2 27.93 -12.17 -9.45
N TRP A 3 27.45 -13.39 -9.62
CA TRP A 3 26.14 -13.82 -9.12
C TRP A 3 25.98 -13.72 -7.59
N PRO A 4 27.02 -13.88 -6.72
CA PRO A 4 26.83 -13.69 -5.28
C PRO A 4 26.54 -12.23 -4.93
N VAL A 5 27.11 -11.29 -5.69
CA VAL A 5 26.85 -9.84 -5.54
C VAL A 5 25.43 -9.51 -5.97
N LEU A 6 24.94 -10.12 -7.06
CA LEU A 6 23.55 -9.96 -7.50
C LEU A 6 22.57 -10.54 -6.48
N VAL A 7 22.84 -11.72 -5.92
CA VAL A 7 21.99 -12.31 -4.86
C VAL A 7 22.00 -11.46 -3.59
N ALA A 8 23.16 -10.96 -3.17
CA ALA A 8 23.28 -10.12 -1.97
C ALA A 8 22.53 -8.77 -2.10
N LEU A 9 22.38 -8.23 -3.31
CA LEU A 9 21.60 -7.01 -3.56
C LEU A 9 20.09 -7.25 -3.66
N LEU A 10 19.66 -8.42 -4.13
CA LEU A 10 18.24 -8.71 -4.34
C LEU A 10 17.49 -9.05 -3.04
N VAL A 11 18.16 -9.67 -2.06
CA VAL A 11 17.52 -10.07 -0.79
C VAL A 11 17.04 -8.87 0.04
N PRO A 12 17.84 -7.81 0.29
CA PRO A 12 17.39 -6.65 1.05
C PRO A 12 16.21 -5.91 0.40
N ALA A 13 16.18 -5.84 -0.93
CA ALA A 13 15.09 -5.18 -1.66
C ALA A 13 13.75 -5.92 -1.50
N ALA A 14 13.76 -7.25 -1.58
CA ALA A 14 12.56 -8.06 -1.38
C ALA A 14 12.02 -7.97 0.07
N VAL A 15 12.91 -7.92 1.05
CA VAL A 15 12.54 -7.79 2.47
C VAL A 15 11.96 -6.41 2.78
N ALA A 16 12.51 -5.34 2.19
CA ALA A 16 12.00 -3.99 2.39
C ALA A 16 10.51 -3.84 2.00
N GLN A 17 10.04 -4.61 1.02
CA GLN A 17 8.64 -4.60 0.59
C GLN A 17 7.67 -5.29 1.58
N LEU A 18 8.21 -6.01 2.57
CA LEU A 18 7.43 -6.74 3.59
C LEU A 18 7.30 -5.96 4.91
N HIS A 19 7.93 -4.80 5.02
CA HIS A 19 7.92 -3.98 6.22
C HIS A 19 7.25 -2.64 5.97
N PRO A 20 6.43 -2.15 6.93
CA PRO A 20 5.87 -0.80 6.87
C PRO A 20 6.94 0.29 6.69
N GLU A 21 6.63 1.29 5.89
CA GLU A 21 7.47 2.47 5.70
C GLU A 21 7.41 3.38 6.95
N ARG A 22 8.54 3.50 7.64
CA ARG A 22 8.66 4.29 8.89
C ARG A 22 8.28 5.76 8.72
N GLU A 23 8.51 6.32 7.54
CA GLU A 23 8.17 7.72 7.23
C GLU A 23 6.67 7.99 7.30
N LEU A 24 5.85 6.94 7.10
CA LEU A 24 4.41 7.04 7.12
C LEU A 24 3.82 6.77 8.51
N ASP A 25 4.61 6.45 9.54
CA ASP A 25 4.12 6.01 10.86
C ASP A 25 3.17 7.03 11.49
N THR A 26 3.53 8.32 11.41
CA THR A 26 2.70 9.40 11.94
C THR A 26 1.35 9.49 11.21
N GLN A 27 1.34 9.28 9.89
CA GLN A 27 0.12 9.28 9.09
C GLN A 27 -0.76 8.06 9.40
N TRP A 28 -0.14 6.90 9.65
CA TRP A 28 -0.83 5.69 10.11
C TRP A 28 -1.64 5.96 11.37
N ASP A 29 -0.97 6.51 12.37
CA ASP A 29 -1.52 6.68 13.70
C ASP A 29 -2.64 7.71 13.68
N LEU A 30 -2.46 8.79 12.91
CA LEU A 30 -3.51 9.77 12.70
C LEU A 30 -4.72 9.14 11.99
N TRP A 31 -4.50 8.39 10.91
CA TRP A 31 -5.58 7.73 10.16
C TRP A 31 -6.36 6.73 11.02
N LYS A 32 -5.65 5.88 11.78
CA LYS A 32 -6.26 4.94 12.74
C LYS A 32 -7.10 5.68 13.77
N LYS A 33 -6.59 6.78 14.34
CA LYS A 33 -7.33 7.60 15.32
C LYS A 33 -8.58 8.22 14.72
N THR A 34 -8.47 8.82 13.53
CA THR A 34 -9.58 9.45 12.81
C THR A 34 -10.71 8.46 12.55
N TYR A 35 -10.39 7.23 12.13
CA TYR A 35 -11.39 6.20 11.81
C TYR A 35 -11.61 5.16 12.92
N ARG A 36 -11.04 5.40 14.11
CA ARG A 36 -11.16 4.56 15.32
C ARG A 36 -10.83 3.09 15.07
N LYS A 37 -9.78 2.83 14.30
CA LYS A 37 -9.33 1.48 13.93
C LYS A 37 -8.67 0.78 15.11
N GLN A 38 -9.01 -0.50 15.29
CA GLN A 38 -8.43 -1.39 16.29
C GLN A 38 -8.21 -2.76 15.63
N TYR A 39 -7.10 -3.42 15.96
CA TYR A 39 -6.68 -4.67 15.33
C TYR A 39 -6.35 -5.72 16.38
N ASN A 40 -6.45 -6.99 15.98
CA ASN A 40 -6.23 -8.12 16.88
C ASN A 40 -4.74 -8.47 16.96
N GLY A 41 -3.97 -7.56 17.59
CA GLY A 41 -2.53 -7.71 17.81
C GLY A 41 -1.65 -7.18 16.67
N GLU A 42 -0.34 -7.24 16.89
CA GLU A 42 0.67 -6.62 16.03
C GLU A 42 0.68 -7.20 14.62
N ALA A 43 0.50 -8.51 14.45
CA ALA A 43 0.53 -9.14 13.13
C ALA A 43 -0.63 -8.69 12.23
N ASP A 44 -1.85 -8.55 12.79
CA ASP A 44 -3.01 -8.02 12.06
C ASP A 44 -2.78 -6.53 11.74
N GLU A 45 -2.29 -5.75 12.70
CA GLU A 45 -1.98 -4.34 12.46
C GLU A 45 -0.94 -4.14 11.35
N VAL A 46 0.15 -4.92 11.35
CA VAL A 46 1.18 -4.86 10.30
C VAL A 46 0.60 -5.26 8.95
N ALA A 47 -0.23 -6.30 8.87
CA ALA A 47 -0.90 -6.68 7.62
C ALA A 47 -1.80 -5.56 7.09
N ARG A 48 -2.59 -4.92 7.97
CA ARG A 48 -3.47 -3.80 7.64
C ARG A 48 -2.70 -2.56 7.22
N ARG A 49 -1.56 -2.33 7.87
CA ARG A 49 -0.64 -1.26 7.56
C ARG A 49 -0.08 -1.38 6.14
N LEU A 50 0.37 -2.58 5.75
CA LEU A 50 0.89 -2.82 4.40
C LEU A 50 -0.19 -2.60 3.33
N ILE A 51 -1.43 -3.01 3.60
CA ILE A 51 -2.57 -2.76 2.69
C ILE A 51 -2.82 -1.25 2.56
N TRP A 52 -2.81 -0.53 3.68
CA TRP A 52 -3.00 0.91 3.71
C TRP A 52 -1.93 1.66 2.93
N GLU A 53 -0.65 1.30 3.07
CA GLU A 53 0.44 1.92 2.32
C GLU A 53 0.30 1.65 0.82
N LYS A 54 -0.06 0.41 0.44
CA LYS A 54 -0.33 0.06 -0.95
C LYS A 54 -1.47 0.90 -1.54
N ASN A 55 -2.56 1.10 -0.80
CA ASN A 55 -3.69 1.92 -1.23
C ASN A 55 -3.32 3.41 -1.29
N LEU A 56 -2.49 3.91 -0.37
CA LEU A 56 -1.98 5.28 -0.42
C LEU A 56 -1.15 5.52 -1.68
N LYS A 57 -0.26 4.60 -2.02
CA LYS A 57 0.54 4.65 -3.25
C LYS A 57 -0.33 4.64 -4.51
N TYR A 58 -1.37 3.81 -4.52
CA TYR A 58 -2.35 3.78 -5.61
C TYR A 58 -3.05 5.13 -5.77
N ILE A 59 -3.56 5.71 -4.67
CA ILE A 59 -4.20 7.03 -4.67
C ILE A 59 -3.27 8.10 -5.24
N ASN A 60 -2.01 8.14 -4.78
CA ASN A 60 -1.03 9.11 -5.26
C ASN A 60 -0.74 8.96 -6.76
N THR A 61 -0.62 7.72 -7.24
CA THR A 61 -0.37 7.44 -8.66
C THR A 61 -1.56 7.86 -9.51
N HIS A 62 -2.77 7.46 -9.12
CA HIS A 62 -4.00 7.83 -9.81
C HIS A 62 -4.20 9.36 -9.85
N ASN A 63 -3.93 10.07 -8.75
CA ASN A 63 -4.10 11.52 -8.71
C ASN A 63 -3.03 12.26 -9.54
N LEU A 64 -1.82 11.69 -9.64
CA LEU A 64 -0.83 12.20 -10.59
C LEU A 64 -1.31 12.02 -12.04
N GLU A 65 -1.85 10.84 -12.37
CA GLU A 65 -2.45 10.57 -13.69
C GLU A 65 -3.66 11.48 -13.98
N HIS A 66 -4.51 11.75 -12.98
CA HIS A 66 -5.59 12.75 -13.06
C HIS A 66 -5.05 14.14 -13.38
N ALA A 67 -4.00 14.60 -12.70
CA ALA A 67 -3.38 15.89 -12.95
C ALA A 67 -2.77 16.00 -14.38
N LEU A 68 -2.45 14.86 -15.00
CA LEU A 68 -2.00 14.76 -16.39
C LEU A 68 -3.18 14.56 -17.39
N GLY A 69 -4.42 14.58 -16.90
CA GLY A 69 -5.64 14.46 -17.71
C GLY A 69 -6.02 13.03 -18.12
N VAL A 70 -5.41 12.00 -17.52
CA VAL A 70 -5.72 10.58 -17.81
C VAL A 70 -7.03 10.15 -17.16
N HIS A 71 -7.29 10.62 -15.94
CA HIS A 71 -8.53 10.36 -15.20
C HIS A 71 -9.35 11.64 -15.09
N THR A 72 -10.65 11.49 -14.83
CA THR A 72 -11.60 12.61 -14.68
C THR A 72 -11.99 12.89 -13.23
N PHE A 73 -11.39 12.18 -12.28
CA PHE A 73 -11.65 12.33 -10.85
C PHE A 73 -10.39 12.07 -10.03
N GLU A 74 -10.43 12.45 -8.76
CA GLU A 74 -9.38 12.19 -7.78
C GLU A 74 -9.85 11.18 -6.74
N LEU A 75 -8.88 10.49 -6.15
CA LEU A 75 -9.07 9.61 -5.02
C LEU A 75 -8.55 10.26 -3.74
N ALA A 76 -9.09 9.84 -2.60
CA ALA A 76 -8.62 10.26 -1.30
C ALA A 76 -8.60 9.06 -0.34
N MET A 77 -7.65 9.08 0.60
CA MET A 77 -7.58 8.07 1.65
C MET A 77 -8.83 8.16 2.52
N ASN A 78 -9.50 7.02 2.75
CA ASN A 78 -10.75 6.95 3.50
C ASN A 78 -10.74 5.80 4.52
N HIS A 79 -11.88 5.56 5.18
CA HIS A 79 -12.03 4.53 6.22
C HIS A 79 -11.83 3.09 5.73
N LEU A 80 -11.86 2.83 4.42
CA LEU A 80 -11.60 1.54 3.78
C LEU A 80 -10.13 1.37 3.36
N GLY A 81 -9.26 2.32 3.74
CA GLY A 81 -7.85 2.33 3.34
C GLY A 81 -7.06 1.07 3.71
N ASP A 82 -7.46 0.34 4.75
CA ASP A 82 -6.84 -0.92 5.22
C ASP A 82 -7.48 -2.20 4.62
N MET A 83 -8.35 -2.05 3.62
CA MET A 83 -8.99 -3.16 2.93
C MET A 83 -8.33 -3.42 1.57
N VAL A 84 -8.23 -4.70 1.21
CA VAL A 84 -7.71 -5.09 -0.11
C VAL A 84 -8.69 -4.62 -1.16
N SER A 85 -8.24 -3.74 -2.06
CA SER A 85 -8.98 -3.46 -3.29
C SER A 85 -8.93 -4.71 -4.18
N VAL A 86 -10.09 -5.22 -4.59
CA VAL A 86 -10.19 -6.38 -5.50
C VAL A 86 -9.63 -6.05 -6.90
N MET A 87 -9.37 -4.79 -7.21
CA MET A 87 -8.99 -4.32 -8.56
C MET A 87 -7.51 -4.52 -8.93
N GLY A 88 -6.79 -5.41 -8.24
CA GLY A 88 -5.40 -5.78 -8.58
C GLY A 88 -5.22 -7.22 -9.06
N GLY A 89 -6.28 -8.03 -9.09
CA GLY A 89 -6.26 -9.35 -9.70
C GLY A 89 -6.84 -9.28 -11.10
N GLN A 90 -6.13 -9.85 -12.08
CA GLN A 90 -6.76 -10.22 -13.35
C GLN A 90 -7.97 -11.14 -13.04
N GLY A 91 -9.15 -10.55 -13.00
CA GLY A 91 -10.43 -11.23 -13.01
C GLY A 91 -11.06 -10.98 -14.37
N THR A 92 -10.80 -11.87 -15.32
CA THR A 92 -11.64 -12.01 -16.50
C THR A 92 -13.08 -12.22 -16.03
N VAL A 93 -13.94 -11.21 -16.18
CA VAL A 93 -15.38 -11.44 -16.19
C VAL A 93 -15.71 -11.91 -17.61
N THR A 94 -15.63 -13.21 -17.81
CA THR A 94 -16.34 -13.90 -18.89
C THR A 94 -17.75 -14.21 -18.41
N GLY A 95 -18.76 -13.81 -19.19
CA GLY A 95 -20.13 -14.33 -19.13
C GLY A 95 -21.12 -13.42 -18.44
#